data_AF-A0A4U0NEN0-F1
#
_entry.id   AF-A0A4U0NEN0-F1
#
_cell.length_a   1.000
_cell.length_b   1.000
_cell.length_c   1.000
_cell.angle_alpha   90.00
_cell.angle_beta   90.00
_cell.angle_gamma   90.00
#
_symmetry.space_group_name_H-M   'P 1'
#
loop_
_entity.id
_entity.type
_entity.pdbx_description
1 polymer ?
#
loop_
_entity_poly.entity_id
_entity_poly.type
_entity_poly.pdbx_seq_one_letter_code
_entity_poly.pdbx_strand_id
1 'polypeptide(L)'
;MKYRKITSWFMGVTMLMFGLLKFVNPFKSWFSVQIANSELGELSYTLGILGEIGVGTALILCLLYRQKIQYRIFNLITNASFFAVIVMMLIGGYVHLHSNVPADVLPLKIKPPYIPLFFLLLALSNIYLSIKRTTAKQTKRPNISFKRKGNTCANSTCLIDGIKTLKYPKSKCYKP
;
A
#
# COMPACT_ATOMS: atom_id res chain seq x y z
N MET A 1 6.89 10.62 -8.76
CA MET A 1 5.71 9.80 -9.12
C MET A 1 6.07 8.51 -9.86
N LYS A 2 7.07 8.51 -10.76
CA LYS A 2 7.46 7.34 -11.57
C LYS A 2 7.94 6.14 -10.74
N TYR A 3 8.87 6.34 -9.80
CA TYR A 3 9.40 5.28 -8.92
C TYR A 3 8.30 4.45 -8.27
N ARG A 4 7.40 5.08 -7.50
CA ARG A 4 6.32 4.37 -6.79
C ARG A 4 5.37 3.61 -7.73
N LYS A 5 5.20 4.09 -8.96
CA LYS A 5 4.38 3.39 -9.97
C LYS A 5 5.09 2.13 -10.45
N ILE A 6 6.38 2.24 -10.76
CA ILE A 6 7.22 1.12 -11.23
C ILE A 6 7.36 0.07 -10.14
N THR A 7 7.68 0.46 -8.90
CA THR A 7 7.83 -0.46 -7.78
C THR A 7 6.52 -1.15 -7.43
N SER A 8 5.38 -0.45 -7.44
CA SER A 8 4.08 -1.10 -7.23
C SER A 8 3.72 -2.06 -8.37
N TRP A 9 4.07 -1.75 -9.63
CA TRP A 9 3.87 -2.68 -10.75
C TRP A 9 4.72 -3.93 -10.58
N PHE A 10 6.02 -3.74 -10.35
CA PHE A 10 6.96 -4.82 -10.11
C PHE A 10 6.53 -5.70 -8.94
N MET A 11 6.18 -5.08 -7.80
CA MET A 11 5.72 -5.79 -6.60
C MET A 11 4.40 -6.53 -6.85
N GLY A 12 3.42 -5.89 -7.51
CA GLY A 12 2.13 -6.51 -7.80
C GLY A 12 2.26 -7.74 -8.69
N VAL A 13 3.03 -7.62 -9.79
CA VAL A 13 3.25 -8.73 -10.73
C VAL A 13 4.03 -9.86 -10.07
N THR A 14 5.11 -9.56 -9.36
CA THR A 14 5.94 -10.58 -8.71
C THR A 14 5.20 -11.32 -7.59
N MET A 15 4.45 -10.63 -6.74
CA MET A 15 3.65 -11.25 -5.68
C MET A 15 2.57 -12.16 -6.26
N LEU A 16 1.88 -11.71 -7.32
CA LEU A 16 0.90 -12.54 -8.00
C LEU A 16 1.55 -13.76 -8.65
N MET A 17 2.69 -13.57 -9.32
CA MET A 17 3.44 -14.66 -9.94
C MET A 17 3.84 -15.72 -8.90
N PHE A 18 4.47 -15.32 -7.79
CA PHE A 18 4.88 -16.25 -6.73
C PHE A 18 3.67 -16.97 -6.08
N GLY A 19 2.58 -16.26 -5.85
CA GLY A 19 1.35 -16.86 -5.34
C GLY A 19 0.76 -17.91 -6.29
N LEU A 20 0.80 -17.66 -7.60
CA LEU A 20 0.35 -18.61 -8.61
C LEU A 20 1.30 -19.81 -8.76
N LEU A 21 2.61 -19.60 -8.65
CA LEU A 21 3.60 -20.68 -8.72
C LEU A 21 3.38 -21.74 -7.64
N LYS A 22 2.84 -21.36 -6.47
CA LYS A 22 2.52 -22.29 -5.38
C LYS A 22 1.44 -23.32 -5.71
N PHE A 23 0.74 -23.21 -6.84
CA PHE A 23 -0.16 -24.25 -7.34
C PHE A 23 0.51 -25.26 -8.27
N VAL A 24 1.72 -24.97 -8.74
CA VAL A 24 2.44 -25.77 -9.74
C VAL A 24 3.54 -26.59 -9.05
N ASN A 25 3.73 -27.84 -9.47
CA ASN A 25 4.85 -28.67 -9.01
C ASN A 25 6.14 -28.26 -9.73
N PRO A 26 7.31 -28.23 -9.05
CA PRO A 26 7.57 -28.69 -7.67
C PRO A 26 7.34 -27.63 -6.58
N PHE A 27 7.02 -26.39 -6.93
CA PHE A 27 6.88 -25.27 -5.97
C PHE A 27 5.83 -25.49 -4.88
N LYS A 28 4.70 -26.13 -5.23
CA LYS A 28 3.67 -26.53 -4.25
C LYS A 28 4.26 -27.40 -3.14
N SER A 29 5.02 -28.42 -3.52
CA SER A 29 5.66 -29.36 -2.60
C SER A 29 6.74 -28.69 -1.76
N TRP A 30 7.55 -27.83 -2.36
CA TRP A 30 8.54 -27.05 -1.63
C TRP A 30 7.92 -26.16 -0.57
N PHE A 31 6.83 -25.48 -0.90
CA PHE A 31 6.13 -24.62 0.04
C PHE A 31 5.45 -25.42 1.16
N SER A 32 4.87 -26.59 0.87
CA SER A 32 4.28 -27.44 1.92
C SER A 32 5.34 -27.96 2.90
N VAL A 33 6.52 -28.39 2.41
CA VAL A 33 7.62 -28.83 3.27
C VAL A 33 8.15 -27.67 4.13
N GLN A 34 8.27 -26.48 3.54
CA GLN A 34 8.68 -25.28 4.27
C GLN A 34 7.74 -24.97 5.45
N ILE A 35 6.42 -25.03 5.25
CA ILE A 35 5.44 -24.76 6.30
C ILE A 35 5.39 -25.90 7.34
N ALA A 36 5.44 -27.15 6.91
CA ALA A 36 5.43 -28.30 7.81
C ALA A 36 6.64 -28.30 8.75
N ASN A 37 7.83 -28.00 8.23
CA ASN A 37 9.06 -28.01 9.01
C ASN A 37 9.31 -26.73 9.82
N SER A 38 8.53 -25.67 9.61
CA SER A 38 8.69 -24.40 10.34
C SER A 38 7.66 -24.19 11.46
N GLU A 39 6.86 -25.23 11.76
CA GLU A 39 5.91 -25.30 12.87
C GLU A 39 4.83 -24.18 12.87
N LEU A 40 4.66 -23.51 11.73
CA LEU A 40 3.74 -22.38 11.54
C LEU A 40 2.26 -22.81 11.39
N GLY A 41 2.01 -24.12 11.28
CA GLY A 41 0.68 -24.71 11.11
C GLY A 41 0.08 -24.52 9.71
N GLU A 42 -0.97 -25.28 9.39
CA GLU A 42 -1.60 -25.30 8.07
C GLU A 42 -2.26 -23.97 7.69
N LEU A 43 -2.71 -23.18 8.67
CA LEU A 43 -3.29 -21.86 8.42
C LEU A 43 -2.28 -20.95 7.71
N SER A 44 -0.99 -21.06 8.04
CA SER A 44 0.07 -20.26 7.43
C SER A 44 0.29 -20.60 5.95
N TYR A 45 0.02 -21.84 5.54
CA TYR A 45 0.05 -22.25 4.14
C TYR A 45 -1.01 -21.49 3.33
N THR A 46 -2.26 -21.54 3.79
CA THR A 46 -3.39 -20.90 3.12
C THR A 46 -3.27 -19.37 3.14
N LEU A 47 -2.89 -18.80 4.29
CA LEU A 47 -2.67 -17.36 4.44
C LEU A 47 -1.50 -16.85 3.58
N GLY A 48 -0.43 -17.65 3.43
CA GLY A 48 0.69 -17.29 2.56
C GLY A 48 0.28 -17.20 1.09
N ILE A 49 -0.48 -18.17 0.59
CA ILE A 49 -0.98 -18.18 -0.81
C ILE A 49 -1.99 -17.05 -1.03
N LEU A 50 -3.00 -16.95 -0.16
CA LEU A 50 -4.02 -15.91 -0.27
C LEU A 50 -3.44 -14.50 -0.12
N GLY A 51 -2.45 -14.34 0.75
CA GLY A 51 -1.75 -13.07 0.96
C GLY A 51 -1.00 -12.61 -0.29
N GLU A 52 -0.19 -13.49 -0.89
CA GLU A 52 0.57 -13.17 -2.11
C GLU A 52 -0.34 -12.83 -3.30
N ILE A 53 -1.37 -13.64 -3.53
CA ILE A 53 -2.34 -13.43 -4.62
C ILE A 53 -3.19 -12.18 -4.36
N GLY A 54 -3.69 -12.03 -3.14
CA GLY A 54 -4.56 -10.92 -2.75
C GLY A 54 -3.82 -9.58 -2.86
N VAL A 55 -2.60 -9.52 -2.33
CA VAL A 55 -1.76 -8.31 -2.40
C VAL A 55 -1.33 -8.02 -3.84
N GLY A 56 -0.90 -9.05 -4.59
CA GLY A 56 -0.51 -8.91 -5.99
C GLY A 56 -1.65 -8.35 -6.84
N THR A 57 -2.84 -8.95 -6.71
CA THR A 57 -4.05 -8.53 -7.43
C THR A 57 -4.49 -7.13 -6.99
N ALA A 58 -4.51 -6.82 -5.70
CA ALA A 58 -4.89 -5.51 -5.19
C ALA A 58 -3.99 -4.39 -5.73
N LEU A 59 -2.67 -4.62 -5.78
CA LEU A 59 -1.71 -3.66 -6.34
C LEU A 59 -1.93 -3.46 -7.85
N ILE A 60 -2.10 -4.54 -8.60
CA ILE A 60 -2.34 -4.47 -10.05
C ILE A 60 -3.66 -3.73 -10.34
N LEU A 61 -4.75 -4.08 -9.67
CA LEU A 61 -6.04 -3.41 -9.85
C LEU A 61 -5.97 -1.93 -9.49
N CYS A 62 -5.30 -1.59 -8.38
CA CYS A 62 -5.08 -0.18 -8.00
C CYS A 62 -4.31 0.61 -9.07
N LEU A 63 -3.36 -0.04 -9.77
CA LEU A 63 -2.58 0.58 -10.83
C LEU A 63 -3.36 0.72 -12.14
N LEU A 64 -4.15 -0.28 -12.51
CA LEU A 64 -5.01 -0.27 -13.70
C LEU A 64 -6.11 0.80 -13.57
N TYR A 65 -6.80 0.82 -12.43
CA TYR A 65 -7.89 1.77 -12.17
C TYR A 65 -7.43 3.08 -11.54
N ARG A 66 -6.14 3.41 -11.64
CA ARG A 66 -5.55 4.58 -10.99
C ARG A 66 -6.24 5.90 -11.34
N GLN A 67 -6.80 6.03 -12.54
CA GLN A 67 -7.51 7.23 -12.97
C GLN A 67 -8.92 7.34 -12.37
N LYS A 68 -9.55 6.21 -12.02
CA LYS A 68 -10.91 6.15 -11.45
C LYS A 68 -10.94 6.18 -9.92
N ILE A 69 -9.83 5.82 -9.26
CA ILE A 69 -9.75 5.72 -7.80
C ILE A 69 -9.32 7.05 -7.16
N GLN A 70 -9.99 7.45 -6.07
CA GLN A 70 -9.60 8.61 -5.28
C GLN A 70 -8.16 8.47 -4.73
N TYR A 71 -7.38 9.54 -4.76
CA TYR A 71 -5.98 9.53 -4.31
C TYR A 71 -5.79 9.01 -2.87
N ARG A 72 -6.75 9.28 -1.97
CA ARG A 72 -6.70 8.81 -0.57
C ARG A 72 -6.80 7.28 -0.49
N ILE A 73 -7.76 6.69 -1.20
CA ILE A 73 -7.98 5.24 -1.25
C ILE A 73 -6.79 4.56 -1.92
N PHE A 74 -6.31 5.09 -3.05
CA PHE A 74 -5.13 4.57 -3.73
C PHE A 74 -3.92 4.48 -2.81
N ASN A 75 -3.63 5.55 -2.06
CA ASN A 75 -2.51 5.56 -1.11
C ASN A 75 -2.74 4.59 0.05
N LEU A 76 -3.97 4.49 0.57
CA LEU A 76 -4.30 3.59 1.67
C LEU A 76 -4.07 2.13 1.26
N ILE A 77 -4.66 1.70 0.14
CA ILE A 77 -4.52 0.33 -0.37
C ILE A 77 -3.05 0.04 -0.69
N THR A 78 -2.38 0.94 -1.42
CA THR A 78 -0.96 0.74 -1.78
C THR A 78 -0.08 0.59 -0.53
N ASN A 79 -0.26 1.45 0.48
CA ASN A 79 0.51 1.36 1.72
C ASN A 79 0.17 0.09 2.52
N ALA A 80 -1.11 -0.28 2.60
CA ALA A 80 -1.55 -1.51 3.26
C ALA A 80 -0.98 -2.76 2.58
N SER A 81 -0.97 -2.80 1.24
CA SER A 81 -0.34 -3.85 0.46
C SER A 81 1.17 -3.95 0.75
N PHE A 82 1.90 -2.83 0.76
CA PHE A 82 3.33 -2.87 1.11
C PHE A 82 3.58 -3.32 2.55
N PHE A 83 2.70 -2.94 3.49
CA PHE A 83 2.77 -3.43 4.86
C PHE A 83 2.54 -4.94 4.95
N ALA A 84 1.53 -5.46 4.25
CA ALA A 84 1.30 -6.89 4.16
C ALA A 84 2.50 -7.63 3.55
N VAL A 85 3.14 -7.08 2.50
CA VAL A 85 4.39 -7.65 1.96
C VAL A 85 5.49 -7.71 3.01
N ILE A 86 5.68 -6.66 3.81
CA ILE A 86 6.69 -6.65 4.88
C ILE A 86 6.47 -7.82 5.84
N VAL A 87 5.23 -8.01 6.31
CA VAL A 87 4.89 -9.11 7.22
C VAL A 87 5.16 -10.47 6.55
N MET A 88 4.72 -10.66 5.31
CA MET A 88 4.96 -11.91 4.57
C MET A 88 6.44 -12.20 4.34
N MET A 89 7.24 -11.17 4.03
CA MET A 89 8.69 -11.33 3.84
C MET A 89 9.42 -11.62 5.16
N LEU A 90 8.96 -11.08 6.29
CA LEU A 90 9.50 -11.41 7.61
C LEU A 90 9.22 -12.87 7.98
N ILE A 91 7.98 -13.33 7.78
CA ILE A 91 7.60 -14.73 8.00
C ILE A 91 8.39 -15.65 7.05
N GLY A 92 8.47 -15.30 5.77
CA GLY A 92 9.27 -16.06 4.80
C GLY A 92 10.75 -16.12 5.16
N GLY A 93 11.32 -15.01 5.66
CA GLY A 93 12.68 -14.96 6.19
C GLY A 93 12.88 -15.84 7.41
N TYR A 94 11.92 -15.85 8.35
CA TYR A 94 11.93 -16.76 9.50
C TYR A 94 11.94 -18.23 9.06
N VAL A 95 11.06 -18.60 8.12
CA VAL A 95 11.01 -19.97 7.57
C VAL A 95 12.33 -20.37 6.93
N HIS A 96 13.00 -19.47 6.20
CA HIS A 96 14.30 -19.74 5.58
C HIS A 96 15.44 -19.91 6.59
N LEU A 97 15.37 -19.23 7.74
CA LEU A 97 16.38 -19.30 8.79
C LEU A 97 16.13 -20.45 9.77
N HIS A 98 14.96 -21.09 9.72
CA HIS A 98 14.59 -22.18 10.61
C HIS A 98 15.41 -23.45 10.29
N SER A 99 16.03 -24.04 11.31
CA SER A 99 17.01 -25.13 11.15
C SER A 99 16.45 -26.42 10.55
N ASN A 100 15.14 -26.66 10.71
CA ASN A 100 14.47 -27.86 10.24
C ASN A 100 14.05 -27.78 8.76
N VAL A 101 14.23 -26.64 8.09
CA VAL A 101 13.89 -26.46 6.67
C VAL A 101 15.09 -26.84 5.79
N PRO A 102 15.01 -27.91 4.99
CA PRO A 102 16.15 -28.37 4.19
C PRO A 102 16.47 -27.39 3.05
N ALA A 103 17.75 -27.25 2.71
CA ALA A 103 18.20 -26.35 1.65
C ALA A 103 17.63 -26.73 0.26
N ASP A 104 17.28 -28.00 0.05
CA ASP A 104 16.81 -28.52 -1.23
C ASP A 104 15.40 -28.08 -1.62
N VAL A 105 14.59 -27.63 -0.64
CA VAL A 105 13.25 -27.08 -0.90
C VAL A 105 13.25 -25.55 -1.05
N LEU A 106 14.43 -24.92 -1.02
CA LEU A 106 14.56 -23.51 -1.33
C LEU A 106 14.69 -23.34 -2.85
N PRO A 107 13.96 -22.37 -3.46
CA PRO A 107 13.89 -22.20 -4.91
C PRO A 107 15.24 -21.88 -5.59
N LEU A 108 16.28 -21.54 -4.81
CA LEU A 108 17.64 -21.32 -5.29
C LEU A 108 18.69 -22.23 -4.62
N LYS A 109 18.30 -23.15 -3.73
CA LYS A 109 19.23 -23.93 -2.88
C LYS A 109 20.22 -23.10 -2.04
N ILE A 110 19.96 -21.80 -1.92
CA ILE A 110 20.77 -20.85 -1.17
C ILE A 110 20.11 -20.65 0.20
N LYS A 111 20.80 -21.05 1.27
CA LYS A 111 20.35 -20.95 2.66
C LYS A 111 19.92 -19.52 3.09
N PRO A 112 20.68 -18.45 2.79
CA PRO A 112 20.30 -17.10 3.19
C PRO A 112 19.08 -16.55 2.41
N PRO A 113 18.14 -15.87 3.08
CA PRO A 113 16.90 -15.34 2.48
C PRO A 113 17.13 -14.05 1.67
N TYR A 114 17.93 -14.12 0.60
CA TYR A 114 18.19 -12.95 -0.26
C TYR A 114 16.93 -12.41 -0.94
N ILE A 115 16.08 -13.30 -1.44
CA ILE A 115 14.84 -12.90 -2.12
C ILE A 115 13.88 -12.20 -1.14
N PRO A 116 13.52 -12.79 0.02
CA PRO A 116 12.69 -12.09 1.00
C PRO A 116 13.29 -10.76 1.46
N LEU A 117 14.61 -10.71 1.68
CA LEU A 117 15.28 -9.48 2.11
C LEU A 117 15.22 -8.38 1.04
N PHE A 118 15.39 -8.72 -0.23
CA PHE A 118 15.27 -7.77 -1.33
C PHE A 118 13.86 -7.15 -1.41
N PHE A 119 12.82 -7.99 -1.34
CA PHE A 119 11.44 -7.51 -1.34
C PHE A 119 11.10 -6.70 -0.09
N LEU A 120 11.65 -7.08 1.06
CA LEU A 120 11.52 -6.33 2.31
C LEU A 120 12.12 -4.92 2.19
N LEU A 121 13.35 -4.80 1.69
CA LEU A 121 14.00 -3.50 1.46
C LEU A 121 13.21 -2.64 0.47
N LEU A 122 12.68 -3.25 -0.60
CA LEU A 122 11.86 -2.54 -1.57
C LEU A 122 10.55 -2.03 -0.96
N ALA A 123 9.88 -2.85 -0.14
CA ALA A 123 8.65 -2.47 0.54
C ALA A 123 8.90 -1.35 1.57
N LEU A 124 9.95 -1.48 2.40
CA LEU A 124 10.38 -0.47 3.36
C LEU A 124 10.69 0.87 2.69
N SER A 125 11.43 0.84 1.58
CA SER A 125 11.74 2.04 0.80
C SER A 125 10.47 2.75 0.30
N ASN A 126 9.46 1.98 -0.14
CA ASN A 126 8.19 2.55 -0.59
C ASN A 126 7.38 3.17 0.55
N ILE A 127 7.32 2.52 1.71
CA ILE A 127 6.64 3.08 2.90
C ILE A 127 7.36 4.33 3.39
N TYR A 128 8.68 4.29 3.53
CA TYR A 128 9.48 5.44 3.96
C TYR A 128 9.25 6.67 3.05
N LEU A 129 9.27 6.47 1.73
CA LEU A 129 8.97 7.52 0.77
C LEU A 129 7.52 8.01 0.86
N SER A 130 6.57 7.14 1.23
CA SER A 130 5.17 7.50 1.44
C SER A 130 5.00 8.41 2.67
N ILE A 131 5.69 8.09 3.76
CA ILE A 131 5.69 8.87 5.00
C ILE A 131 6.32 10.25 4.77
N LYS A 132 7.54 10.30 4.20
CA LYS A 132 8.25 11.57 3.93
C LYS A 132 7.41 12.54 3.07
N ARG A 133 6.66 12.00 2.10
CA ARG A 133 5.75 12.81 1.25
C ARG A 133 4.51 13.29 1.98
N THR A 134 4.04 12.54 2.98
CA THR A 134 2.88 12.93 3.80
C THR A 134 3.26 14.09 4.72
N THR A 135 4.43 14.02 5.37
CA THR A 135 4.98 15.09 6.20
C THR A 135 5.20 16.38 5.38
N ALA A 136 5.82 16.27 4.20
CA ALA A 136 6.06 17.43 3.32
C ALA A 136 4.76 18.07 2.79
N LYS A 137 3.67 17.30 2.63
CA LYS A 137 2.36 17.84 2.23
C LYS A 137 1.63 18.53 3.37
N GLN A 138 1.85 18.13 4.62
CA GLN A 138 1.28 18.81 5.79
C GLN A 138 1.97 20.16 6.03
N THR A 139 3.28 20.25 5.87
CA THR A 139 4.04 21.52 5.97
C THR A 139 3.59 22.56 4.94
N LYS A 140 3.07 22.13 3.79
CA LYS A 140 2.55 23.00 2.71
C LYS A 140 1.06 23.29 2.76
N ARG A 141 0.30 22.75 3.72
CA ARG A 141 -1.07 23.26 3.94
C ARG A 141 -0.93 24.59 4.66
N PRO A 142 -1.28 25.74 4.03
CA PRO A 142 -1.37 26.97 4.80
C PRO A 142 -2.33 26.68 5.95
N ASN A 143 -1.90 27.06 7.14
CA ASN A 143 -2.71 27.08 8.33
C ASN A 143 -3.92 27.96 7.99
N ILE A 144 -5.03 27.37 7.55
CA ILE A 144 -6.30 28.08 7.43
C ILE A 144 -6.72 28.26 8.88
N SER A 145 -6.19 29.31 9.50
CA SER A 145 -6.72 29.84 10.73
C SER A 145 -8.15 30.24 10.39
N PHE A 146 -9.09 29.43 10.86
CA PHE A 146 -10.49 29.80 10.89
C PHE A 146 -10.59 30.92 11.93
N LYS A 147 -10.31 32.15 11.51
CA LYS A 147 -10.59 33.33 12.31
C LYS A 147 -12.10 33.35 12.47
N ARG A 148 -12.60 32.88 13.63
CA ARG A 148 -13.99 33.11 14.07
C ARG A 148 -14.25 34.60 13.86
N LYS A 149 -15.03 34.94 12.83
CA LYS A 149 -15.68 36.25 12.76
C LYS A 149 -16.59 36.30 13.97
N GLY A 150 -16.37 37.31 14.82
CA GLY A 150 -17.12 37.53 16.04
C GLY A 150 -18.62 37.55 15.76
N ASN A 151 -19.36 36.98 16.71
CA ASN A 151 -20.80 37.11 16.79
C ASN A 151 -21.12 38.56 17.12
N THR A 152 -21.58 39.33 16.14
CA THR A 152 -22.38 40.54 16.37
C THR A 152 -23.23 40.79 15.14
N CYS A 153 -24.42 40.20 15.12
CA CYS A 153 -25.56 40.75 14.41
C CYS A 153 -26.71 40.76 15.42
N ALA A 154 -26.79 41.86 16.17
CA ALA A 154 -28.04 42.31 16.75
C ALA A 154 -28.98 42.71 15.60
N ASN A 155 -30.25 42.32 15.72
CA ASN A 155 -31.44 42.84 15.04
C ASN A 155 -31.32 43.27 13.57
N SER A 156 -31.99 42.52 12.69
CA SER A 156 -33.11 43.00 11.86
C SER A 156 -33.27 42.11 10.63
N THR A 157 -34.46 41.55 10.50
CA THR A 157 -35.13 40.94 9.35
C THR A 157 -34.58 41.28 7.96
N CYS A 158 -34.42 40.26 7.11
CA CYS A 158 -34.86 40.27 5.71
C CYS A 158 -34.96 38.84 5.14
N LEU A 159 -36.19 38.34 5.04
CA LEU A 159 -36.64 37.38 4.03
C LEU A 159 -36.44 38.00 2.64
N ILE A 160 -36.09 37.22 1.61
CA ILE A 160 -36.80 37.11 0.32
C ILE A 160 -36.30 35.86 -0.43
N ASP A 161 -37.28 35.21 -1.05
CA ASP A 161 -37.34 34.05 -1.92
C ASP A 161 -36.31 33.92 -3.05
N GLY A 162 -36.24 32.68 -3.56
CA GLY A 162 -35.28 32.26 -4.57
C GLY A 162 -35.40 32.95 -5.92
N ILE A 163 -34.30 32.90 -6.68
CA ILE A 163 -34.21 32.96 -8.13
C ILE A 163 -32.80 32.49 -8.52
N LYS A 164 -32.75 31.62 -9.53
CA LYS A 164 -31.54 31.21 -10.27
C LYS A 164 -30.82 32.44 -10.87
N THR A 165 -29.58 32.22 -11.30
CA THR A 165 -28.68 33.12 -12.08
C THR A 165 -27.74 33.91 -11.15
N LEU A 166 -26.43 34.09 -11.38
CA LEU A 166 -25.66 34.30 -12.61
C LEU A 166 -24.18 33.92 -12.41
N LYS A 167 -23.43 34.08 -13.50
CA LYS A 167 -22.20 33.42 -13.92
C LYS A 167 -21.04 34.44 -13.93
N TYR A 168 -20.01 34.25 -13.07
CA TYR A 168 -18.62 34.78 -13.11
C TYR A 168 -18.44 36.34 -13.16
N PRO A 169 -17.22 36.96 -13.04
CA PRO A 169 -15.83 36.45 -12.90
C PRO A 169 -14.97 37.11 -11.79
N LYS A 170 -13.68 36.69 -11.74
CA LYS A 170 -12.56 37.17 -10.93
C LYS A 170 -12.42 38.71 -10.87
N SER A 171 -12.11 39.23 -9.68
CA SER A 171 -11.14 40.32 -9.53
C SER A 171 -10.48 40.31 -8.16
N LYS A 172 -9.16 40.45 -8.20
CA LYS A 172 -8.25 40.69 -7.07
C LYS A 172 -8.73 41.90 -6.25
N CYS A 173 -8.64 41.83 -4.93
CA CYS A 173 -8.39 43.01 -4.12
C CYS A 173 -7.37 42.69 -3.03
N TYR A 174 -6.33 43.51 -3.05
CA TYR A 174 -5.14 43.52 -2.20
C TYR A 174 -5.44 44.30 -0.92
N LYS A 175 -4.63 44.01 0.12
CA LYS A 175 -4.56 44.61 1.46
C LYS A 175 -4.42 46.15 1.47
N PRO A 176 -4.69 46.85 2.60
CA PRO A 176 -3.87 46.79 3.83
C PRO A 176 -4.31 45.77 4.89
#